data_AF-J1J185-F1
#
_entry.id   AF-J1J185-F1
#
_cell.length_a   1.000
_cell.length_b   1.000
_cell.length_c   1.000
_cell.angle_alpha   90.00
_cell.angle_beta   90.00
_cell.angle_gamma   90.00
#
_symmetry.space_group_name_H-M   'P 1'
#
loop_
_entity.id
_entity.type
_entity.pdbx_description
1 polymer ?
#
loop_
_entity_poly.entity_id
_entity_poly.type
_entity_poly.pdbx_seq_one_letter_code
_entity_poly.pdbx_strand_id
1 'polypeptide(L)' 'MFYIIQREDCLSYTICHDLDPTYGRKFDLALKSGVEFYALKCHVNIEGIFSIHRVEIENRKSND' A
#
# COMPACT_ATOMS: atom_id res chain seq x y z
N MET A 1 -7.35 5.37 -2.73
CA MET A 1 -7.19 4.53 -1.52
C MET A 1 -5.97 4.97 -0.73
N PHE A 2 -6.05 4.99 0.59
CA PHE A 2 -4.98 5.45 1.48
C PHE A 2 -4.58 4.33 2.45
N TYR A 3 -3.35 3.84 2.35
CA TYR A 3 -2.80 2.79 3.21
C TYR A 3 -1.95 3.38 4.32
N ILE A 4 -2.26 3.01 5.55
CA ILE A 4 -1.54 3.42 6.76
C ILE A 4 -0.72 2.22 7.24
N ILE A 5 0.59 2.30 7.08
CA ILE A 5 1.52 1.23 7.41
C ILE A 5 2.04 1.50 8.82
N GLN A 6 1.55 0.72 9.78
CA GLN A 6 1.89 0.82 11.21
C GLN A 6 3.24 0.18 11.53
N ARG A 7 4.28 0.52 10.76
CA ARG A 7 5.67 0.08 10.92
C ARG A 7 6.62 1.04 10.21
N GLU A 8 7.78 1.30 10.82
CA GLU A 8 8.70 2.38 10.40
C GLU A 8 9.75 1.97 9.38
N ASP A 9 10.15 0.70 9.42
CA ASP A 9 11.18 0.10 8.59
C ASP A 9 10.69 -0.22 7.15
N CYS A 10 9.46 0.17 6.81
CA CYS A 10 8.90 0.00 5.49
C CYS A 10 9.57 0.96 4.49
N LEU A 11 10.13 0.38 3.42
CA LEU A 11 10.75 1.13 2.34
C LEU A 11 9.83 1.25 1.11
N SER A 12 9.04 0.20 0.86
CA SER A 12 8.05 0.15 -0.22
C SER A 12 6.83 -0.69 0.18
N TYR A 13 5.74 -0.50 -0.55
CA TYR A 13 4.46 -1.18 -0.33
C TYR A 13 3.98 -1.83 -1.64
N THR A 14 3.44 -3.04 -1.56
CA THR A 14 2.78 -3.70 -2.69
C THR A 14 1.58 -4.50 -2.21
N ILE A 15 0.62 -4.75 -3.11
CA ILE A 15 -0.51 -5.62 -2.82
C ILE A 15 -0.06 -7.08 -2.93
N CYS A 16 -0.39 -7.89 -1.92
CA CYS A 16 -0.09 -9.32 -1.92
C CYS A 16 -1.20 -10.10 -2.62
N HIS A 17 -1.09 -10.26 -3.94
CA HIS A 17 -2.03 -11.03 -4.75
C HIS A 17 -2.11 -12.51 -4.36
N ASP A 18 -1.04 -13.08 -3.81
CA ASP A 18 -1.02 -14.50 -3.40
C ASP A 18 -1.90 -14.75 -2.17
N LEU A 19 -1.98 -13.79 -1.25
CA LEU A 19 -2.79 -13.90 -0.04
C LEU A 19 -4.28 -13.66 -0.32
N ASP A 20 -4.58 -12.60 -1.08
CA ASP A 20 -5.94 -12.30 -1.53
C ASP A 20 -5.94 -11.90 -3.02
N PRO A 21 -6.15 -12.89 -3.91
CA PRO A 21 -6.14 -12.63 -5.35
C PRO A 21 -7.36 -11.82 -5.80
N THR A 22 -8.46 -11.82 -5.03
CA THR A 22 -9.64 -11.02 -5.36
C THR A 22 -9.39 -9.55 -5.07
N TYR A 23 -8.80 -9.23 -3.91
CA TYR A 23 -8.39 -7.87 -3.60
C TYR A 23 -7.35 -7.35 -4.59
N GLY A 24 -6.34 -8.15 -4.91
CA GLY A 24 -5.33 -7.83 -5.93
C GLY A 24 -5.95 -7.41 -7.27
N ARG A 25 -6.84 -8.24 -7.84
CA ARG A 25 -7.53 -7.90 -9.09
C ARG A 25 -8.38 -6.62 -9.01
N LYS A 26 -9.01 -6.35 -7.86
CA LYS A 26 -9.81 -5.13 -7.67
C LYS A 26 -8.95 -3.89 -7.52
N PHE A 27 -7.79 -4.00 -6.86
CA PHE A 27 -6.78 -2.95 -6.84
C PHE A 27 -6.30 -2.62 -8.26
N ASP A 28 -5.96 -3.64 -9.07
CA ASP A 28 -5.48 -3.46 -10.44
C ASP A 28 -6.54 -2.77 -11.32
N LEU A 29 -7.81 -3.17 -11.18
CA LEU A 29 -8.92 -2.52 -11.87
C LEU A 29 -9.06 -1.05 -11.45
N ALA A 30 -9.05 -0.77 -10.13
CA ALA A 30 -9.17 0.58 -9.61
C ALA A 30 -8.03 1.49 -10.09
N LEU A 31 -6.80 0.97 -10.14
CA LEU A 31 -5.64 1.68 -10.70
C LEU A 31 -5.84 2.01 -12.18
N LYS A 32 -6.27 1.04 -12.99
CA LYS A 32 -6.60 1.25 -14.41
C LYS A 32 -7.75 2.25 -14.61
N SER A 33 -8.67 2.33 -13.65
CA SER A 33 -9.76 3.30 -13.64
C SER A 33 -9.37 4.69 -13.13
N GLY A 34 -8.10 4.94 -12.81
CA GLY A 34 -7.60 6.24 -12.38
C GLY A 34 -7.76 6.54 -10.89
N VAL A 35 -8.03 5.53 -10.06
CA VAL A 35 -8.02 5.70 -8.61
C VAL A 35 -6.59 5.97 -8.13
N GLU A 36 -6.42 7.03 -7.36
CA GLU A 36 -5.13 7.34 -6.74
C GLU A 36 -4.87 6.48 -5.51
N PHE A 37 -3.62 6.08 -5.33
CA PHE A 37 -3.17 5.27 -4.20
C PHE A 37 -2.02 5.97 -3.48
N TYR A 38 -2.07 5.94 -2.15
CA TYR A 38 -1.04 6.49 -1.30
C TYR A 38 -0.74 5.49 -0.19
N ALA A 39 0.54 5.34 0.15
CA ALA A 39 1.00 4.51 1.25
C ALA A 39 1.85 5.38 2.17
N LEU A 40 1.49 5.44 3.45
CA LEU A 40 2.14 6.24 4.47
C LEU A 40 2.70 5.32 5.54
N LYS A 41 4.00 5.42 5.83
CA LYS A 41 4.58 4.73 6.98
C LYS A 41 4.47 5.57 8.24
N CYS A 42 4.32 4.89 9.36
CA CYS A 42 4.11 5.51 10.66
C CYS A 42 5.09 5.01 11.70
N HIS A 43 5.44 5.89 12.63
CA HIS A 43 5.99 5.54 13.94
C HIS A 43 4.85 5.11 14.84
N VAL A 44 5.03 4.00 15.55
CA VAL A 44 4.02 3.44 16.44
C VAL A 44 4.65 3.22 17.81
N ASN A 45 4.06 3.82 18.82
CA ASN A 45 4.47 3.70 20.22
C ASN A 45 3.23 3.63 21.13
N ILE A 46 3.45 3.65 22.45
CA ILE A 46 2.34 3.55 23.41
C ILE A 46 1.47 4.81 23.45
N GLU A 47 1.99 5.94 22.98
CA GLU A 47 1.31 7.22 22.89
C GLU A 47 0.42 7.33 21.65
N GLY A 48 0.70 6.55 20.59
CA GLY A 48 -0.15 6.46 19.41
C GLY A 48 0.57 6.10 18.11
N ILE A 49 -0.05 6.54 17.00
CA ILE A 49 0.42 6.31 15.63
C ILE A 49 0.68 7.66 14.97
N PHE A 50 1.92 7.87 14.53
CA PHE A 50 2.39 9.14 14.00
C PHE A 50 2.89 8.96 12.57
N SER A 51 2.32 9.70 11.63
CA SER A 51 2.74 9.67 10.23
C SER A 51 4.17 10.17 10.06
N ILE A 52 4.98 9.48 9.25
CA ILE A 52 6.33 9.92 8.91
C ILE A 52 6.33 10.51 7.48
N HIS A 53 6.30 9.64 6.46
CA HIS A 53 6.24 10.06 5.06
C HIS A 53 5.68 8.94 4.18
N ARG A 54 5.39 9.29 2.92
CA ARG A 54 4.90 8.34 1.91
C ARG A 54 6.01 7.40 1.47
N VAL A 55 5.68 6.13 1.31
CA VAL A 55 6.56 5.13 0.69
C VAL A 55 6.11 4.85 -0.74
N GLU A 56 7.04 4.34 -1.56
CA GLU A 56 6.70 3.96 -2.92
C GLU A 56 5.74 2.77 -2.94
N ILE A 57 4.75 2.83 -3.83
CA ILE A 57 3.87 1.71 -4.11
C ILE A 57 4.43 0.98 -5.34
N GLU A 58 4.98 -0.20 -5.11
CA GLU A 58 5.49 -1.07 -6.16
C GLU A 58 4.32 -1.73 -6.89
N ASN A 59 4.12 -1.32 -8.14
CA ASN A 59 3.22 -2.00 -9.05
C ASN A 59 4.00 -3.12 -9.75
N ARG A 60 3.85 -4.37 -9.29
CA ARG A 60 4.13 -5.50 -10.17
C ARG A 60 3.16 -5.39 -11.33
N LYS A 61 3.64 -4.97 -12.51
CA LYS A 61 2.88 -5.19 -13.74
C LYS A 61 2.62 -6.70 -13.78
N SER A 62 1.35 -7.10 -13.67
CA SER A 62 0.96 -8.43 -14.13
C SER A 62 1.38 -8.46 -15.60
N ASN A 63 2.43 -9.22 -15.90
CA ASN A 63 2.77 -9.57 -17.27
C ASN A 63 1.63 -10.44 -17.78
N ASP A 64 0.60 -9.82 -18.35
CA ASP A 64 -0.27 -10.43 -19.35
C ASP A 64 0.14 -9.88 -20.72
#